data_AF-A0A9Q4PRD4-F1
#
_entry.id   AF-A0A9Q4PRD4-F1
#
_cell.length_a   1.000
_cell.length_b   1.000
_cell.length_c   1.000
_cell.angle_alpha   90.00
_cell.angle_beta   90.00
_cell.angle_gamma   90.00
#
_symmetry.space_group_name_H-M   'P 1'
#
loop_
_entity.id
_entity.type
_entity.pdbx_description
1 polymer ?
#
loop_
_entity_poly.entity_id
_entity_poly.type
_entity_poly.pdbx_seq_one_letter_code
_entity_poly.pdbx_strand_id
1 'polypeptide(L)'
;MKTKKIEKEITYKGYKGCIILTWYGPFLHWRSAYVFIPKNNKLHGKHYSECDDLDVHGGVTFSEIGKTFKTKIEDGLELPDDAWVLGIDFNHVLGEWDIKDVEKELKRFISVVIKAGG
;
A
#
# COMPACT_ATOMS: atom_id res chain seq x y z
N MET A 1 -0.76 -12.65 17.73
CA MET A 1 0.08 -11.46 17.43
C MET A 1 0.03 -11.23 15.93
N LYS A 2 -0.15 -9.99 15.48
CA LYS A 2 -0.02 -9.65 14.05
C LYS A 2 1.41 -9.22 13.81
N THR A 3 2.11 -9.92 12.93
CA THR A 3 3.48 -9.59 12.52
C THR A 3 3.42 -9.04 11.10
N LYS A 4 4.17 -7.98 10.83
CA LYS A 4 4.21 -7.34 9.51
C LYS A 4 5.63 -7.15 9.05
N LYS A 5 5.93 -7.62 7.85
CA LYS A 5 7.24 -7.52 7.23
C LYS A 5 7.13 -6.91 5.83
N ILE A 6 8.09 -6.06 5.48
CA ILE A 6 8.30 -5.58 4.12
C ILE A 6 8.84 -6.74 3.31
N GLU A 7 8.07 -7.16 2.32
CA GLU A 7 8.49 -8.21 1.39
C GLU A 7 9.20 -7.60 0.17
N LYS A 8 8.76 -6.41 -0.25
CA LYS A 8 9.36 -5.69 -1.38
C LYS A 8 9.09 -4.19 -1.32
N GLU A 9 10.10 -3.41 -1.67
CA GLU A 9 9.97 -1.98 -1.99
C GLU A 9 10.15 -1.77 -3.49
N ILE A 10 9.40 -0.84 -4.06
CA ILE A 10 9.53 -0.49 -5.48
C ILE A 10 9.56 1.03 -5.68
N THR A 11 10.20 1.43 -6.77
CA THR A 11 10.01 2.75 -7.38
C THR A 11 9.46 2.56 -8.78
N TYR A 12 8.35 3.23 -9.10
CA TYR A 12 7.70 3.13 -10.41
C TYR A 12 7.15 4.49 -10.81
N LYS A 13 7.56 4.98 -12.00
CA LYS A 13 7.16 6.31 -12.53
C LYS A 13 7.40 7.47 -11.53
N GLY A 14 8.48 7.39 -10.75
CA GLY A 14 8.83 8.39 -9.74
C GLY A 14 8.09 8.28 -8.41
N TYR A 15 7.15 7.34 -8.27
CA TYR A 15 6.45 7.05 -7.02
C TYR A 15 7.09 5.84 -6.33
N LYS A 16 7.18 5.91 -5.01
CA LYS A 16 7.60 4.80 -4.17
C LYS A 16 6.38 4.02 -3.65
N GLY A 17 6.59 2.74 -3.38
CA GLY A 17 5.58 1.90 -2.74
C GLY A 17 6.21 0.64 -2.16
N CYS A 18 5.43 -0.11 -1.40
CA CYS A 18 5.88 -1.37 -0.81
C CYS A 18 4.78 -2.43 -0.79
N ILE A 19 5.22 -3.68 -0.70
CA ILE A 19 4.40 -4.85 -0.45
C ILE A 19 4.73 -5.35 0.96
N ILE A 20 3.70 -5.51 1.78
CA ILE A 20 3.83 -6.00 3.15
C ILE A 20 3.12 -7.34 3.25
N LEU A 21 3.83 -8.32 3.79
CA LEU A 21 3.27 -9.59 4.20
C LEU A 21 2.87 -9.48 5.67
N THR A 22 1.59 -9.70 5.94
CA THR A 22 1.03 -9.72 7.30
C THR A 22 0.70 -11.15 7.69
N TRP A 23 1.13 -11.57 8.88
CA TRP A 23 0.76 -12.85 9.47
C TRP A 23 -0.21 -12.65 10.63
N TYR A 24 -1.20 -13.54 10.73
CA TYR A 24 -2.08 -13.69 11.88
C TYR A 24 -1.98 -15.13 12.39
N GLY A 25 -1.04 -15.35 13.30
CA GLY A 25 -0.68 -16.71 13.74
C GLY A 25 0.13 -17.46 12.67
N PRO A 26 0.23 -18.80 12.77
CA PRO A 26 1.16 -19.59 11.95
C PRO A 26 0.69 -19.87 10.51
N PHE A 27 -0.61 -19.74 10.22
CA PHE A 27 -1.18 -20.23 8.95
C PHE A 27 -1.88 -19.17 8.11
N LEU A 28 -2.34 -18.07 8.72
CA LEU A 28 -3.04 -17.02 7.98
C LEU A 28 -2.07 -15.90 7.66
N HIS A 29 -1.83 -15.69 6.36
CA HIS A 29 -1.09 -14.54 5.90
C HIS A 29 -1.69 -13.95 4.63
N TRP A 30 -1.45 -12.66 4.43
CA TRP A 30 -1.90 -11.96 3.24
C TRP A 30 -0.93 -10.83 2.90
N ARG A 31 -0.93 -10.46 1.62
CA ARG A 31 -0.14 -9.34 1.12
C ARG A 31 -1.03 -8.11 1.00
N SER A 32 -0.50 -6.96 1.38
CA SER A 32 -1.10 -5.67 1.12
C SER A 32 -0.09 -4.81 0.35
N ALA A 33 -0.58 -3.97 -0.55
CA ALA A 33 0.28 -3.09 -1.34
C ALA A 33 -0.01 -1.63 -0.99
N TYR A 34 1.06 -0.86 -0.83
CA TYR A 34 0.99 0.53 -0.40
C TYR A 34 1.75 1.43 -1.36
N VAL A 35 1.20 2.61 -1.61
CA VAL A 35 1.80 3.66 -2.42
C VAL A 35 2.02 4.91 -1.56
N PHE A 36 3.17 5.55 -1.76
CA PHE A 36 3.54 6.76 -1.03
C PHE A 36 3.20 7.96 -1.91
N ILE A 37 2.16 8.68 -1.49
CA ILE A 37 1.62 9.85 -2.14
C ILE A 37 2.46 11.07 -1.73
N PRO A 38 3.06 11.80 -2.70
CA PRO A 38 3.80 13.02 -2.42
C PRO A 38 2.85 14.19 -2.15
N LYS A 39 3.33 15.23 -1.45
CA LYS A 39 2.54 16.40 -1.03
C LYS A 39 1.89 17.18 -2.18
N ASN A 40 2.46 17.12 -3.38
CA ASN A 40 1.94 17.80 -4.56
C ASN A 40 0.83 17.01 -5.29
N ASN A 41 0.51 15.79 -4.85
CA ASN A 41 -0.56 14.98 -5.42
C ASN A 41 -1.88 15.24 -4.66
N LYS A 42 -2.99 15.43 -5.38
CA LYS A 42 -4.32 15.73 -4.80
C LYS A 42 -4.89 14.67 -3.85
N LEU A 43 -4.35 13.44 -3.89
CA LEU A 43 -4.74 12.36 -2.98
C LEU A 43 -4.00 12.43 -1.64
N HIS A 44 -3.01 13.32 -1.49
CA HIS A 44 -2.31 13.50 -0.22
C HIS A 44 -3.28 14.02 0.84
N GLY A 45 -3.32 13.34 1.99
CA GLY A 45 -4.19 13.70 3.11
C GLY A 45 -5.63 13.17 3.00
N LYS A 46 -6.02 12.55 1.88
CA LYS A 46 -7.36 11.99 1.72
C LYS A 46 -7.54 10.69 2.50
N HIS A 47 -8.64 10.58 3.23
CA HIS A 47 -9.03 9.30 3.81
C HIS A 47 -9.38 8.29 2.71
N TYR A 48 -9.14 7.00 2.93
CA TYR A 48 -9.35 5.97 1.89
C TYR A 48 -10.79 5.92 1.37
N SER A 49 -11.77 6.30 2.20
CA SER A 49 -13.18 6.39 1.81
C SER A 49 -13.48 7.54 0.83
N GLU A 50 -12.55 8.48 0.65
CA GLU A 50 -12.63 9.58 -0.32
C GLU A 50 -11.90 9.25 -1.65
N CYS A 51 -11.45 8.00 -1.80
CA CYS A 51 -10.73 7.47 -2.95
C CYS A 51 -11.50 6.30 -3.59
N ASP A 52 -12.83 6.29 -3.46
CA ASP A 52 -13.74 5.27 -4.00
C ASP A 52 -13.84 5.31 -5.53
N ASP A 53 -13.43 6.42 -6.15
CA ASP A 53 -13.29 6.61 -7.59
C ASP A 53 -12.05 5.94 -8.20
N LEU A 54 -11.11 5.46 -7.37
CA LEU A 54 -9.92 4.76 -7.85
C LEU A 54 -10.25 3.31 -8.23
N ASP A 55 -10.22 3.02 -9.53
CA ASP A 55 -10.37 1.67 -10.07
C ASP A 55 -9.13 0.80 -9.80
N VAL A 56 -9.09 0.22 -8.60
CA VAL A 56 -8.03 -0.69 -8.12
C VAL A 56 -8.63 -1.97 -7.55
N HIS A 57 -7.86 -3.06 -7.56
CA HIS A 57 -8.35 -4.35 -7.07
C HIS A 57 -8.72 -4.27 -5.59
N GLY A 58 -9.98 -4.60 -5.28
CA GLY A 58 -10.49 -4.57 -3.90
C GLY A 58 -10.73 -3.17 -3.32
N GLY A 59 -10.50 -2.11 -4.09
CA GLY A 59 -10.60 -0.73 -3.64
C GLY A 59 -9.48 -0.32 -2.67
N VAL A 60 -9.37 0.98 -2.39
CA VAL A 60 -8.46 1.50 -1.37
C VAL A 60 -9.05 1.27 0.01
N THR A 61 -8.32 0.55 0.85
CA THR A 61 -8.79 0.11 2.18
C THR A 61 -7.98 0.71 3.32
N PHE A 62 -6.99 1.53 3.00
CA PHE A 62 -6.08 2.11 3.98
C PHE A 62 -5.59 3.50 3.56
N SER A 63 -5.53 4.41 4.52
CA SER A 63 -4.94 5.74 4.35
C SER A 63 -4.32 6.20 5.67
N GLU A 64 -3.06 6.64 5.67
CA GLU A 64 -2.42 7.17 6.88
C GLU A 64 -1.19 8.04 6.58
N ILE A 65 -0.79 8.85 7.56
CA ILE A 65 0.48 9.59 7.52
C ILE A 65 1.68 8.65 7.75
N GLY A 66 2.77 8.89 7.03
CA GLY A 66 3.95 8.03 7.01
C GLY A 66 4.57 7.79 8.38
N LYS A 67 4.62 8.82 9.23
CA LYS A 67 5.09 8.69 10.62
C LYS A 67 4.34 7.60 11.40
N THR A 68 3.02 7.51 11.26
CA THR A 68 2.22 6.50 11.95
C THR A 68 2.26 5.16 11.24
N PHE A 69 2.34 5.15 9.90
CA PHE A 69 2.48 3.91 9.14
C PHE A 69 3.74 3.14 9.51
N LYS A 70 4.87 3.83 9.67
CA LYS A 70 6.16 3.22 10.07
C LYS A 70 6.08 2.46 11.39
N THR A 71 5.35 2.96 12.38
CA THR A 71 5.27 2.30 13.69
C THR A 71 4.53 0.96 13.65
N LYS A 72 3.86 0.67 12.54
CA LYS A 72 3.10 -0.58 12.33
C LYS A 72 3.90 -1.64 11.57
N ILE A 73 5.12 -1.34 11.16
CA ILE A 73 5.99 -2.22 10.37
C ILE A 73 7.23 -2.49 11.20
N GLU A 74 7.63 -3.75 11.30
CA GLU A 74 8.80 -4.14 12.12
C GLU A 74 10.12 -3.76 11.45
N ASP A 75 10.12 -3.62 10.12
CA ASP A 75 11.29 -3.27 9.33
C ASP A 75 11.47 -1.75 9.18
N GLY A 76 12.73 -1.33 9.02
CA GLY A 76 13.11 0.08 8.83
C GLY A 76 12.73 0.63 7.45
N LEU A 77 11.44 0.90 7.23
CA LEU A 77 10.94 1.51 5.99
C LEU A 77 11.45 2.96 5.83
N GLU A 78 12.19 3.21 4.75
CA GLU A 78 12.64 4.56 4.38
C GLU A 78 11.52 5.36 3.68
N LEU A 79 10.62 5.89 4.50
CA LEU A 79 9.49 6.74 4.10
C LEU A 79 9.64 8.14 4.74
N PRO A 80 9.33 9.26 4.08
CA PRO A 80 9.25 10.55 4.79
C PRO A 80 8.10 10.55 5.82
N ASP A 81 8.31 11.18 6.99
CA ASP A 81 7.29 11.23 8.05
C ASP A 81 5.99 11.90 7.62
N ASP A 82 6.07 12.80 6.64
CA ASP A 82 4.99 13.59 6.08
C ASP A 82 4.43 13.03 4.75
N ALA A 83 4.92 11.88 4.29
CA ALA A 83 4.35 11.18 3.15
C ALA A 83 2.94 10.67 3.51
N TRP A 84 2.01 10.73 2.56
CA TRP A 84 0.70 10.11 2.75
C TRP A 84 0.72 8.71 2.14
N VAL A 85 0.17 7.72 2.84
CA VAL A 85 0.21 6.32 2.43
C VAL A 85 -1.20 5.90 2.09
N LEU A 86 -1.43 5.39 0.87
CA LEU A 86 -2.66 4.70 0.51
C LEU A 86 -2.37 3.21 0.33
N GLY A 87 -3.30 2.35 0.71
CA GLY A 87 -3.13 0.90 0.65
C GLY A 87 -4.34 0.17 0.10
N ILE A 88 -4.06 -0.93 -0.58
CA ILE A 88 -5.02 -1.94 -1.01
C ILE A 88 -4.71 -3.26 -0.31
N ASP A 89 -5.75 -4.04 -0.05
CA ASP A 89 -5.64 -5.33 0.61
C ASP A 89 -6.05 -6.45 -0.35
N PHE A 90 -5.22 -7.49 -0.44
CA PHE A 90 -5.48 -8.66 -1.29
C PHE A 90 -6.07 -9.81 -0.46
N ASN A 91 -6.75 -9.50 0.63
CA ASN A 91 -7.37 -10.45 1.55
C ASN A 91 -8.37 -11.38 0.83
N HIS A 92 -7.86 -12.53 0.39
CA HIS A 92 -8.65 -13.63 -0.14
C HIS A 92 -8.37 -14.84 0.73
N VAL A 93 -9.37 -15.22 1.54
CA VAL A 93 -9.33 -16.36 2.48
C VAL A 93 -8.95 -17.70 1.80
N LEU A 94 -8.91 -17.75 0.46
CA LEU A 94 -8.72 -18.97 -0.33
C LEU A 94 -7.77 -18.79 -1.54
N GLY A 95 -6.99 -17.71 -1.63
CA GLY A 95 -6.10 -17.47 -2.77
C GLY A 95 -4.87 -16.66 -2.36
N GLU A 96 -3.74 -17.33 -2.19
CA GLU A 96 -2.46 -16.65 -2.00
C GLU A 96 -2.07 -15.95 -3.31
N TRP A 97 -2.18 -14.62 -3.33
CA TRP A 97 -1.62 -13.83 -4.42
C TRP A 97 -0.10 -13.89 -4.34
N ASP A 98 0.56 -14.43 -5.38
CA ASP A 98 2.01 -14.42 -5.46
C ASP A 98 2.53 -12.97 -5.46
N ILE A 99 3.72 -12.76 -4.91
CA ILE A 99 4.34 -11.44 -4.82
C ILE A 99 4.44 -10.74 -6.19
N LYS A 100 4.61 -11.49 -7.29
CA LYS A 100 4.69 -10.93 -8.64
C LYS A 100 3.34 -10.35 -9.09
N ASP A 101 2.25 -11.00 -8.75
CA ASP A 101 0.90 -10.52 -9.08
C ASP A 101 0.55 -9.28 -8.25
N VAL A 102 0.92 -9.29 -6.96
CA VAL A 102 0.78 -8.11 -6.09
C VAL A 102 1.63 -6.94 -6.58
N GLU A 103 2.85 -7.19 -7.06
CA GLU A 103 3.70 -6.15 -7.65
C GLU A 103 3.10 -5.57 -8.93
N LYS A 104 2.52 -6.42 -9.78
CA LYS A 104 1.83 -5.98 -11.00
C LYS A 104 0.66 -5.07 -10.65
N GLU A 105 -0.13 -5.44 -9.64
CA GLU A 105 -1.25 -4.61 -9.19
C GLU A 105 -0.78 -3.34 -8.48
N LEU A 106 0.32 -3.37 -7.71
CA LEU A 106 0.91 -2.17 -7.13
C LEU A 106 1.35 -1.17 -8.22
N LYS A 107 1.94 -1.65 -9.32
CA LYS A 107 2.28 -0.79 -10.47
C LYS A 107 1.03 -0.23 -11.16
N ARG A 108 -0.07 -0.99 -11.23
CA ARG A 108 -1.38 -0.51 -11.71
C ARG A 108 -1.91 0.57 -10.78
N PHE A 109 -1.91 0.33 -9.47
CA PHE A 109 -2.35 1.27 -8.45
C PHE A 109 -1.57 2.59 -8.52
N ILE A 110 -0.24 2.54 -8.62
CA ILE A 110 0.58 3.75 -8.82
C ILE A 110 0.15 4.52 -10.08
N SER A 111 -0.14 3.83 -11.18
CA SER A 111 -0.60 4.49 -12.40
C SER A 111 -1.96 5.18 -12.24
N VAL A 112 -2.87 4.56 -11.47
CA VAL A 112 -4.17 5.15 -11.12
C VAL A 112 -4.00 6.39 -10.24
N VAL A 113 -3.14 6.30 -9.22
CA VAL A 113 -2.80 7.43 -8.33
C VAL A 113 -2.19 8.60 -9.09
N ILE A 114 -1.29 8.34 -10.04
CA ILE A 114 -0.69 9.40 -10.87
C ILE A 114 -1.78 10.09 -11.69
N LYS A 115 -2.68 9.32 -12.31
CA LYS A 115 -3.76 9.86 -13.14
C LYS A 115 -4.75 10.70 -12.33
N ALA A 116 -5.10 10.26 -11.13
CA ALA A 116 -6.01 10.97 -10.23
C ALA A 116 -5.35 12.19 -9.56
N GLY A 117 -4.03 12.13 -9.35
CA GLY A 117 -3.25 13.14 -8.66
C GLY A 117 -3.17 14.50 -9.34
N GLY A 118 -3.23 14.53 -10.68
CA GLY A 118 -3.09 15.75 -11.48
C GLY A 118 -1.66 16.29 -11.54
#